data_AF-A0A928TXX5-F1
#
_entry.id   AF-A0A928TXX5-F1
#
_cell.length_a   1.000
_cell.length_b   1.000
_cell.length_c   1.000
_cell.angle_alpha   90.00
_cell.angle_beta   90.00
_cell.angle_gamma   90.00
#
_symmetry.space_group_name_H-M   'P 1'
#
loop_
_entity.id
_entity.type
_entity.pdbx_description
1 polymer ?
#
loop_
_entity_poly.entity_id
_entity_poly.type
_entity_poly.pdbx_seq_one_letter_code
_entity_poly.pdbx_strand_id
1 'polypeptide(L)'
;MTAAAPWRIRSVTVLPDYCLSVTCNDGTAGTVDMSQLIFSEKAGIFASLKDEQLFNQVRIELGVLTWPNGADLDPVWLHEEIGKGGTWCVPI
;
A
#
# COMPACT_ATOMS: atom_id res chain seq x y z
N MET A 1 18.66 10.97 17.81
CA MET A 1 17.66 9.95 17.43
C MET A 1 17.59 9.99 15.91
N THR A 2 18.18 9.01 15.21
CA THR A 2 18.05 8.95 13.75
C THR A 2 16.60 8.60 13.46
N ALA A 3 15.83 9.53 12.89
CA ALA A 3 14.48 9.22 12.45
C ALA A 3 14.58 8.05 11.45
N ALA A 4 13.77 7.01 11.64
CA ALA A 4 13.59 5.97 10.65
C ALA A 4 13.30 6.60 9.27
N ALA A 5 13.68 5.93 8.17
CA ALA A 5 13.59 6.50 6.84
C ALA A 5 12.23 7.19 6.58
N PRO A 6 12.20 8.42 6.00
CA PRO A 6 10.98 9.23 5.83
C PRO A 6 9.82 8.48 5.19
N TRP A 7 10.13 7.69 4.16
CA TRP A 7 9.16 6.92 3.37
C TRP A 7 8.56 5.71 4.10
N ARG A 8 9.15 5.27 5.23
CA ARG A 8 8.60 4.12 5.95
C ARG A 8 7.19 4.39 6.41
N ILE A 9 6.34 3.41 6.19
CA ILE A 9 4.93 3.49 6.54
C ILE A 9 4.77 3.35 8.05
N ARG A 10 4.01 4.28 8.63
CA ARG A 10 3.72 4.36 10.06
C ARG A 10 2.32 3.86 10.39
N SER A 11 1.35 4.11 9.50
CA SER A 11 -0.03 3.64 9.68
C SER A 11 -0.68 3.30 8.35
N VAL A 12 -1.58 2.33 8.40
CA VAL A 12 -2.45 1.93 7.30
C VAL A 12 -3.87 1.74 7.83
N THR A 13 -4.87 2.16 7.07
CA THR A 13 -6.29 1.86 7.30
C THR A 13 -6.88 1.34 6.01
N VAL A 14 -7.56 0.21 6.07
CA VAL A 14 -8.28 -0.34 4.92
C VAL A 14 -9.54 0.47 4.66
N LEU A 15 -9.76 0.84 3.41
CA LEU A 15 -10.93 1.53 2.91
C LEU A 15 -11.74 0.60 1.98
N PRO A 16 -12.98 0.96 1.62
CA PRO A 16 -13.71 0.28 0.55
C PRO A 16 -12.95 0.25 -0.78
N ASP A 17 -13.43 -0.58 -1.72
CA ASP A 17 -12.97 -0.61 -3.11
C ASP A 17 -11.45 -0.89 -3.27
N TYR A 18 -10.89 -1.73 -2.40
CA TYR A 18 -9.46 -2.11 -2.41
C TYR A 18 -8.51 -0.92 -2.26
N CYS A 19 -8.95 0.09 -1.51
CA CYS A 19 -8.15 1.27 -1.19
C CYS A 19 -7.52 1.17 0.21
N LEU A 20 -6.37 1.81 0.38
CA LEU A 20 -5.66 1.91 1.67
C LEU A 20 -5.33 3.36 1.97
N SER A 21 -5.71 3.87 3.13
CA SER A 21 -5.18 5.14 3.65
C SER A 21 -3.84 4.89 4.34
N VAL A 22 -2.79 5.58 3.91
CA VAL A 22 -1.41 5.37 4.37
C VAL A 22 -0.84 6.67 4.92
N THR A 23 0.02 6.56 5.93
CA THR A 23 0.85 7.69 6.42
C THR A 23 2.27 7.21 6.67
N CYS A 24 3.25 7.96 6.15
CA CYS A 24 4.67 7.73 6.30
C CYS A 24 5.25 8.49 7.51
N ASN A 25 6.50 8.18 7.87
CA ASN A 25 7.16 8.76 9.05
C ASN A 25 7.37 10.28 8.97
N ASP A 26 7.49 10.85 7.77
CA ASP A 26 7.59 12.30 7.58
C ASP A 26 6.24 13.03 7.54
N GLY A 27 5.15 12.29 7.74
CA GLY A 27 3.79 12.82 7.69
C GLY A 27 3.18 12.84 6.29
N THR A 28 3.91 12.44 5.26
CA THR A 28 3.35 12.23 3.92
C THR A 28 2.24 11.19 4.02
N ALA A 29 1.04 11.53 3.52
CA ALA A 29 -0.13 10.69 3.64
C ALA A 29 -0.95 10.74 2.35
N GLY A 30 -1.67 9.67 2.10
CA GLY A 30 -2.56 9.57 0.95
C GLY A 30 -3.26 8.22 0.88
N THR A 31 -4.02 8.04 -0.20
CA THR A 31 -4.75 6.83 -0.52
C THR A 31 -3.99 6.04 -1.58
N VAL A 32 -3.89 4.74 -1.40
CA VAL A 32 -3.38 3.80 -2.40
C VAL A 32 -4.57 3.02 -2.93
N ASP A 33 -4.89 3.19 -4.20
CA ASP A 33 -5.94 2.45 -4.90
C ASP A 33 -5.31 1.26 -5.63
N MET A 34 -5.60 0.05 -5.15
CA MET A 34 -5.07 -1.19 -5.70
C MET A 34 -6.05 -1.90 -6.63
N SER A 35 -7.24 -1.35 -6.85
CA SER A 35 -8.32 -2.02 -7.60
C SER A 35 -7.85 -2.44 -9.00
N GLN A 36 -7.20 -1.54 -9.76
CA GLN A 36 -6.72 -1.85 -11.09
C GLN A 36 -5.67 -2.97 -11.10
N LEU A 37 -4.69 -2.92 -10.21
CA LEU A 37 -3.67 -3.96 -10.08
C LEU A 37 -4.29 -5.32 -9.72
N ILE A 38 -5.14 -5.36 -8.69
CA ILE A 38 -5.73 -6.60 -8.17
C ILE A 38 -6.64 -7.27 -9.22
N PHE A 39 -7.41 -6.49 -9.97
CA PHE A 39 -8.33 -7.03 -10.98
C PHE A 39 -7.71 -7.28 -12.35
N SER A 40 -6.47 -6.86 -12.58
CA SER A 40 -5.74 -7.08 -13.82
C SER A 40 -5.40 -8.55 -14.09
N GLU A 41 -5.29 -8.92 -15.38
CA GLU A 41 -4.72 -10.20 -15.81
C GLU A 41 -3.24 -10.36 -15.45
N LYS A 42 -2.54 -9.24 -15.17
CA LYS A 42 -1.12 -9.23 -14.78
C LYS A 42 -0.90 -9.13 -13.27
N ALA A 43 -1.95 -9.30 -12.46
CA ALA A 43 -1.88 -9.12 -11.00
C ALA A 43 -0.84 -10.01 -10.30
N GLY A 44 -0.47 -11.16 -10.87
CA GLY A 44 0.55 -12.04 -10.30
C GLY A 44 0.23 -12.41 -8.85
N ILE A 45 1.16 -12.16 -7.92
CA ILE A 45 0.99 -12.42 -6.48
C ILE A 45 -0.18 -11.62 -5.86
N PHE A 46 -0.52 -10.46 -6.43
CA PHE A 46 -1.64 -9.63 -5.97
C PHE A 46 -3.00 -10.20 -6.38
N ALA A 47 -3.07 -11.18 -7.29
CA ALA A 47 -4.34 -11.77 -7.72
C ALA A 47 -5.14 -12.38 -6.56
N SER A 48 -4.45 -12.95 -5.56
CA SER A 48 -5.10 -13.50 -4.36
C SER A 48 -5.78 -12.43 -3.50
N LEU A 49 -5.40 -11.16 -3.64
CA LEU A 49 -6.00 -10.06 -2.90
C LEU A 49 -7.40 -9.69 -3.40
N LYS A 50 -7.91 -10.34 -4.46
CA LYS A 50 -9.35 -10.31 -4.82
C LYS A 50 -10.23 -10.88 -3.70
N ASP A 51 -9.68 -11.74 -2.85
CA ASP A 51 -10.34 -12.12 -1.61
C ASP A 51 -10.20 -10.97 -0.60
N GLU A 52 -11.31 -10.28 -0.33
CA GLU A 52 -11.36 -9.18 0.63
C GLU A 52 -10.89 -9.59 2.02
N GLN A 53 -11.12 -10.85 2.43
CA GLN A 53 -10.62 -11.32 3.74
C GLN A 53 -9.10 -11.33 3.76
N LEU A 54 -8.44 -11.65 2.65
CA LEU A 54 -6.99 -11.58 2.55
C LEU A 54 -6.52 -10.12 2.42
N PHE A 55 -7.19 -9.31 1.59
CA PHE A 55 -6.85 -7.89 1.44
C PHE A 55 -6.88 -7.13 2.76
N ASN A 56 -7.90 -7.39 3.58
CA ASN A 56 -8.09 -6.77 4.90
C ASN A 56 -7.02 -7.16 5.93
N GLN A 57 -6.17 -8.15 5.63
CA GLN A 57 -5.05 -8.57 6.47
C GLN A 57 -3.74 -7.83 6.15
N VAL A 58 -3.81 -6.71 5.41
CA VAL A 58 -2.66 -5.83 5.24
C VAL A 58 -2.07 -5.46 6.61
N ARG A 59 -0.75 -5.57 6.72
CA ARG A 59 0.01 -5.18 7.91
C ARG A 59 1.23 -4.38 7.49
N ILE A 60 1.82 -3.68 8.45
CA ILE A 60 3.10 -3.00 8.26
C ILE A 60 4.21 -3.93 8.76
N GLU A 61 5.09 -4.35 7.87
CA GLU A 61 6.26 -5.16 8.20
C GLU A 61 7.53 -4.40 7.78
N LEU A 62 8.41 -4.10 8.75
CA LEU A 62 9.63 -3.30 8.55
C LEU A 62 9.44 -1.94 7.84
N GLY A 63 8.23 -1.36 7.93
CA GLY A 63 7.85 -0.08 7.31
C GLY A 63 7.28 -0.21 5.89
N VAL A 64 6.85 -1.41 5.49
CA VAL A 64 6.30 -1.75 4.18
C VAL A 64 4.89 -2.33 4.36
N LEU A 65 3.97 -2.07 3.42
CA LEU A 65 2.69 -2.78 3.40
C LEU A 65 2.91 -4.20 2.93
N THR A 66 2.45 -5.18 3.71
CA THR A 66 2.67 -6.60 3.44
C THR A 66 1.40 -7.39 3.74
N TRP A 67 1.13 -8.41 2.93
CA TRP A 67 0.02 -9.35 3.10
C TRP A 67 0.50 -10.74 3.54
N PRO A 68 -0.39 -11.60 4.09
CA PRO A 68 -0.03 -12.96 4.52
C PRO A 68 0.53 -13.85 3.40
N ASN A 69 0.13 -13.61 2.16
CA ASN A 69 0.66 -14.32 0.99
C ASN A 69 2.06 -13.84 0.56
N GLY A 70 2.65 -12.87 1.26
CA GLY A 70 3.97 -12.32 0.96
C GLY A 70 3.98 -11.20 -0.08
N ALA A 71 2.81 -10.77 -0.59
CA ALA A 71 2.76 -9.58 -1.43
C ALA A 71 3.14 -8.33 -0.62
N ASP A 72 3.86 -7.41 -1.24
CA ASP A 72 4.22 -6.10 -0.70
C ASP A 72 4.18 -5.01 -1.77
N LEU A 73 4.06 -3.75 -1.36
CA LEU A 73 4.21 -2.59 -2.24
C LEU A 73 5.55 -1.91 -1.99
N ASP A 74 6.24 -1.50 -3.05
CA ASP A 74 7.46 -0.71 -2.93
C ASP A 74 7.17 0.56 -2.11
N PRO A 75 7.77 0.71 -0.92
CA PRO A 75 7.42 1.79 0.00
C PRO A 75 7.98 3.15 -0.45
N VAL A 76 9.05 3.16 -1.26
CA VAL A 76 9.64 4.40 -1.80
C VAL A 76 8.75 4.92 -2.93
N TRP A 77 8.36 4.04 -3.86
CA TRP A 77 7.49 4.45 -4.95
C TRP A 77 6.10 4.87 -4.44
N LEU A 78 5.53 4.11 -3.50
CA LEU A 78 4.30 4.49 -2.81
C LEU A 78 4.40 5.90 -2.23
N HIS A 79 5.45 6.17 -1.44
CA HIS A 79 5.69 7.48 -0.80
C HIS A 79 5.78 8.61 -1.82
N GLU A 80 6.55 8.42 -2.89
CA GLU A 80 6.71 9.41 -3.96
C GLU A 80 5.36 9.74 -4.63
N GLU A 81 4.54 8.73 -4.91
CA GLU A 81 3.28 8.93 -5.64
C GLU A 81 2.18 9.55 -4.77
N ILE A 82 2.01 9.08 -3.53
CA ILE A 82 1.03 9.70 -2.62
C ILE A 82 1.43 11.15 -2.29
N GLY A 83 2.73 11.46 -2.27
CA GLY A 83 3.25 12.82 -2.09
C GLY A 83 2.95 13.78 -3.25
N LYS A 84 2.67 13.26 -4.46
CA LYS A 84 2.35 14.08 -5.65
C LYS A 84 0.88 14.47 -5.74
N GLY A 85 -0.04 13.63 -5.26
CA GLY A 85 -1.47 13.79 -5.58
C GLY A 85 -2.45 13.28 -4.52
N GLY A 86 -1.98 12.83 -3.36
CA GLY A 86 -2.83 12.36 -2.27
C GLY A 86 -3.58 11.05 -2.55
N THR A 87 -3.78 10.65 -3.81
CA THR A 87 -4.23 9.30 -4.20
C THR A 87 -3.31 8.76 -5.30
N TRP A 88 -2.77 7.57 -5.07
CA TRP A 88 -1.96 6.82 -6.04
C TRP A 88 -2.74 5.60 -6.52
N CYS A 89 -3.07 5.55 -7.80
CA CYS A 89 -3.57 4.34 -8.46
C CYS A 89 -2.39 3.46 -8.84
N VAL A 90 -2.30 2.26 -8.26
CA VAL A 90 -1.16 1.37 -8.50
C VAL A 90 -1.19 0.88 -9.95
N PRO A 91 -0.13 1.13 -10.75
CA PRO A 91 -0.10 0.74 -12.16
C PRO A 91 0.05 -0.79 -12.33
N ILE A 92 -0.35 -1.27 -13.51
CA ILE A 92 -0.33 -2.68 -13.95
C ILE A 92 0.93 -3.00 -14.77
#